data_AF-A0A958A255-F1
#
_entry.id   AF-A0A958A255-F1
#
_cell.length_a   1.000
_cell.length_b   1.000
_cell.length_c   1.000
_cell.angle_alpha   90.00
_cell.angle_beta   90.00
_cell.angle_gamma   90.00
#
_symmetry.space_group_name_H-M   'P 1'
#
loop_
_entity.id
_entity.type
_entity.pdbx_description
1 polymer ?
#
loop_
_entity_poly.entity_id
_entity_poly.type
_entity_poly.pdbx_seq_one_letter_code
_entity_poly.pdbx_strand_id
1 'polypeptide(L)'
;MTQEYGLKTTLDVAYETAIELATSALKAEGFGVLTEIDVKATLKKKLDIDFRRYIILGACNPNLAHQALQTELELGLLLPCNVIVYENDEGQSVVSIVDPIM
;
A
#
# COMPACT_ATOMS: atom_id res chain seq x y z
N MET A 1 -0.60 3.96 -21.48
CA MET A 1 -0.01 2.66 -21.10
C MET A 1 -0.06 2.58 -19.59
N THR A 2 -0.95 1.76 -19.04
CA THR A 2 -0.99 1.51 -17.59
C THR A 2 0.07 0.44 -17.34
N GLN A 3 1.25 0.81 -16.83
CA GLN A 3 2.22 -0.18 -16.39
C GLN A 3 1.64 -0.86 -15.14
N GLU A 4 1.55 -2.19 -15.17
CA GLU A 4 1.13 -2.99 -14.02
C GLU A 4 2.34 -3.18 -13.11
N TYR A 5 2.39 -2.38 -12.04
CA TYR A 5 3.42 -2.49 -11.01
C TYR A 5 3.06 -3.47 -9.88
N GLY A 6 1.98 -4.24 -10.03
CA GLY A 6 1.46 -4.97 -8.89
C GLY A 6 0.13 -5.63 -9.11
N LEU A 7 -0.27 -6.34 -8.06
CA LEU A 7 -1.60 -6.92 -7.94
C LEU A 7 -2.56 -5.81 -7.53
N LYS A 8 -3.72 -5.75 -8.18
CA LYS A 8 -4.73 -4.71 -7.96
C LYS A 8 -6.12 -5.33 -7.85
N THR A 9 -6.92 -4.80 -6.94
CA THR A 9 -8.34 -5.10 -6.83
C THR A 9 -9.15 -3.83 -6.57
N THR A 10 -10.42 -3.84 -6.96
CA THR A 10 -11.38 -2.75 -6.73
C THR A 10 -12.47 -3.26 -5.80
N LEU A 11 -12.83 -2.45 -4.81
CA LEU A 11 -13.79 -2.78 -3.77
C LEU A 11 -14.97 -1.81 -3.83
N ASP A 12 -16.18 -2.35 -3.78
CA ASP A 12 -17.42 -1.59 -3.70
C ASP A 12 -17.76 -1.26 -2.24
N VAL A 13 -16.84 -0.55 -1.58
CA VAL A 13 -16.96 -0.09 -0.19
C VAL A 13 -16.36 1.31 -0.04
N ALA A 14 -16.72 2.00 1.04
CA ALA A 14 -16.14 3.30 1.39
C ALA A 14 -14.61 3.21 1.58
N TYR A 15 -13.92 4.30 1.29
CA TYR A 15 -12.45 4.39 1.35
C TYR A 15 -11.88 3.97 2.71
N GLU A 16 -12.45 4.45 3.81
CA GLU A 16 -12.04 4.09 5.16
C GLU A 16 -12.20 2.59 5.42
N THR A 17 -13.31 2.01 4.97
CA THR A 17 -13.56 0.56 5.08
C THR A 17 -12.58 -0.25 4.25
N ALA A 18 -12.19 0.24 3.07
CA ALA A 18 -11.18 -0.43 2.24
C ALA A 18 -9.80 -0.50 2.95
N ILE A 19 -9.41 0.55 3.67
CA ILE A 19 -8.18 0.56 4.48
C ILE A 19 -8.26 -0.49 5.60
N GLU A 20 -9.39 -0.55 6.30
CA GLU A 20 -9.61 -1.52 7.39
C GLU A 20 -9.59 -2.98 6.87
N LEU A 21 -10.24 -3.23 5.74
CA LEU A 21 -10.27 -4.55 5.10
C LEU A 21 -8.88 -4.95 4.62
N ALA A 22 -8.15 -4.04 3.95
CA ALA A 22 -6.78 -4.29 3.49
C ALA A 22 -5.85 -4.60 4.67
N THR A 23 -5.89 -3.79 5.73
CA THR A 23 -5.09 -3.97 6.95
C THR A 23 -5.42 -5.31 7.64
N SER A 24 -6.70 -5.65 7.72
CA SER A 24 -7.15 -6.91 8.33
C SER A 24 -6.73 -8.12 7.51
N ALA A 25 -6.82 -8.05 6.18
CA ALA A 25 -6.38 -9.11 5.27
C ALA A 25 -4.86 -9.32 5.36
N LEU A 26 -4.07 -8.24 5.35
CA LEU A 26 -2.62 -8.29 5.56
C LEU A 26 -2.28 -8.99 6.88
N LYS A 27 -2.96 -8.60 7.97
CA LYS A 27 -2.77 -9.20 9.29
C LYS A 27 -3.09 -10.69 9.32
N ALA A 28 -4.14 -11.13 8.63
CA ALA A 28 -4.50 -12.55 8.53
C ALA A 28 -3.39 -13.38 7.86
N GLU A 29 -2.68 -12.80 6.90
CA GLU A 29 -1.52 -13.40 6.21
C GLU A 29 -0.17 -13.16 6.94
N GLY A 30 -0.20 -12.63 8.16
CA GLY A 30 0.99 -12.40 8.98
C GLY A 30 1.80 -11.14 8.64
N PHE A 31 1.24 -10.23 7.84
CA PHE A 31 1.82 -8.91 7.58
C PHE A 31 1.31 -7.89 8.60
N GLY A 32 2.22 -7.13 9.21
CA GLY A 32 1.88 -5.95 10.00
C GLY A 32 2.04 -4.67 9.19
N VAL A 33 1.22 -3.65 9.46
CA VAL A 33 1.41 -2.29 8.93
C VAL A 33 2.39 -1.54 9.84
N LEU A 34 3.55 -1.17 9.31
CA LEU A 34 4.61 -0.47 10.05
C LEU A 34 4.53 1.05 9.89
N THR A 35 4.06 1.50 8.73
CA THR A 35 3.98 2.91 8.37
C THR A 35 2.70 3.20 7.60
N GLU A 36 2.19 4.41 7.79
CA GLU A 36 1.05 4.94 7.05
C GLU A 36 1.40 6.34 6.56
N ILE A 37 1.20 6.58 5.27
CA ILE A 37 1.49 7.87 4.63
C ILE A 37 0.21 8.35 3.97
N ASP A 38 -0.45 9.32 4.59
CA ASP A 38 -1.57 10.04 3.98
C ASP A 38 -1.02 11.02 2.92
N VAL A 39 -1.12 10.62 1.65
CA VAL A 39 -0.61 11.40 0.52
C VAL A 39 -1.47 12.65 0.32
N LYS A 40 -2.80 12.55 0.48
CA LYS A 40 -3.71 13.71 0.35
C LYS A 40 -3.34 14.79 1.37
N ALA A 41 -3.24 14.43 2.64
CA ALA A 41 -2.91 15.37 3.71
C ALA A 41 -1.50 15.95 3.52
N THR A 42 -0.54 15.12 3.09
CA THR A 42 0.84 15.56 2.86
C THR A 42 0.93 16.58 1.73
N LEU A 43 0.32 16.30 0.57
CA LEU A 43 0.33 17.20 -0.58
C LEU A 43 -0.41 18.50 -0.28
N LYS A 44 -1.55 18.43 0.43
CA LYS A 44 -2.27 19.63 0.86
C LYS A 44 -1.42 20.49 1.80
N LYS A 45 -0.75 19.89 2.79
CA LYS A 45 0.07 20.62 3.76
C LYS A 45 1.34 21.23 3.14
N LYS A 46 1.97 20.54 2.20
CA LYS A 46 3.29 20.92 1.67
C LYS A 46 3.22 21.78 0.41
N LEU A 47 2.20 21.56 -0.42
CA LEU A 47 2.09 22.17 -1.75
C LEU A 47 0.75 22.91 -1.96
N ASP A 48 -0.16 22.87 -0.98
CA ASP A 48 -1.54 23.40 -1.08
C ASP A 48 -2.39 22.80 -2.21
N ILE A 49 -2.00 21.61 -2.69
CA ILE A 49 -2.71 20.89 -3.75
C ILE A 49 -3.82 20.03 -3.13
N ASP A 50 -5.03 20.14 -3.67
CA ASP A 50 -6.08 19.16 -3.36
C ASP A 50 -5.88 17.92 -4.21
N PHE A 51 -5.86 16.76 -3.57
CA PHE A 51 -5.56 15.48 -4.18
C PHE A 51 -6.62 14.45 -3.79
N ARG A 52 -6.78 13.42 -4.63
CA ARG A 52 -7.70 12.32 -4.33
C ARG A 52 -7.32 11.63 -3.01
N ARG A 53 -8.28 10.98 -2.37
CA ARG A 53 -7.98 10.14 -1.20
C ARG A 53 -6.99 9.06 -1.61
N TYR A 54 -5.86 9.03 -0.92
CA TYR A 54 -4.73 8.17 -1.26
C TYR A 54 -3.86 7.98 -0.02
N ILE A 55 -3.66 6.72 0.38
CA ILE A 55 -2.77 6.33 1.47
C ILE A 55 -1.80 5.26 0.99
N ILE A 56 -0.58 5.30 1.50
CA ILE A 56 0.43 4.24 1.33
C ILE A 56 0.62 3.58 2.69
N LEU A 57 0.41 2.28 2.76
CA LEU A 57 0.65 1.43 3.91
C LEU A 57 1.96 0.65 3.67
N GLY A 58 2.90 0.75 4.60
CA GLY A 58 4.11 -0.07 4.60
C GLY A 58 3.85 -1.39 5.31
N ALA A 59 3.54 -2.45 4.56
CA ALA A 59 3.24 -3.77 5.10
C ALA A 59 4.49 -4.65 5.16
N CYS A 60 4.69 -5.37 6.26
CA CYS A 60 5.87 -6.22 6.45
C CYS A 60 5.52 -7.51 7.20
N ASN A 61 5.97 -8.64 6.65
CA ASN A 61 6.05 -9.90 7.38
C ASN A 61 7.50 -10.10 7.84
N PRO A 62 7.79 -10.13 9.16
CA PRO A 62 9.16 -10.12 9.67
C PRO A 62 9.95 -11.39 9.29
N ASN A 63 9.29 -12.54 9.15
CA ASN A 63 9.97 -13.78 8.74
C ASN A 63 10.43 -13.69 7.29
N LEU A 64 9.57 -13.20 6.40
CA LEU A 64 9.90 -13.01 4.98
C LEU A 64 10.95 -11.92 4.79
N ALA A 65 10.80 -10.78 5.49
CA ALA A 65 11.78 -9.69 5.43
C ALA A 65 13.17 -10.14 5.91
N HIS A 66 13.23 -10.90 7.01
CA HIS A 66 14.50 -11.45 7.49
C HIS A 66 15.14 -12.42 6.49
N GLN A 67 14.35 -13.31 5.87
CA GLN A 67 14.85 -14.22 4.83
C GLN A 67 15.39 -13.46 3.60
N ALA A 68 14.68 -12.42 3.15
CA ALA A 68 15.12 -11.57 2.05
C ALA A 68 16.46 -10.89 2.38
N LEU A 69 16.55 -10.23 3.53
CA LEU A 69 17.76 -9.53 3.97
C LEU A 69 18.95 -10.46 4.23
N GLN A 70 18.71 -11.72 4.59
CA GLN A 70 19.77 -12.74 4.67
C GLN A 70 20.32 -13.15 3.31
N THR A 71 19.50 -13.06 2.26
CA THR A 71 19.90 -13.38 0.89
C THR A 71 20.64 -12.21 0.25
N GLU A 72 20.09 -11.01 0.39
CA GLU A 72 20.68 -9.77 -0.11
C GLU A 72 20.26 -8.58 0.76
N LEU A 73 21.25 -7.93 1.40
CA LEU A 73 20.98 -6.85 2.35
C LEU A 73 20.35 -5.62 1.68
N GLU A 74 20.71 -5.35 0.42
CA GLU A 74 20.20 -4.22 -0.37
C GLU A 74 18.70 -4.34 -0.72
N LEU A 75 18.09 -5.53 -0.55
CA LEU A 75 16.64 -5.69 -0.67
C LEU A 75 15.86 -4.82 0.33
N GLY A 76 16.51 -4.33 1.38
CA GLY A 76 15.94 -3.34 2.30
C GLY A 76 15.45 -2.05 1.61
N LEU A 77 15.99 -1.69 0.44
CA LEU A 77 15.52 -0.55 -0.36
C LEU A 77 14.10 -0.74 -0.91
N LEU A 78 13.64 -2.00 -0.99
CA LEU A 78 12.31 -2.39 -1.48
C LEU A 78 11.34 -2.73 -0.33
N LEU A 79 11.78 -2.64 0.92
CA LEU A 79 10.99 -2.93 2.12
C LEU A 79 10.59 -1.63 2.85
N PRO A 80 9.42 -1.58 3.52
CA PRO A 80 8.38 -2.61 3.54
C PRO A 80 7.60 -2.70 2.21
N CYS A 81 6.80 -3.76 2.04
CA CYS A 81 5.94 -3.92 0.87
C CYS A 81 4.89 -2.81 0.85
N ASN A 82 4.95 -1.93 -0.16
CA ASN A 82 3.98 -0.86 -0.32
C ASN A 82 2.62 -1.41 -0.74
N VAL A 83 1.60 -1.08 0.04
CA VAL A 83 0.18 -1.29 -0.27
C VAL A 83 -0.48 0.07 -0.37
N ILE A 84 -1.08 0.38 -1.52
CA ILE A 84 -1.78 1.64 -1.73
C ILE A 84 -3.28 1.43 -1.67
N VAL A 85 -3.98 2.39 -1.07
CA VAL A 85 -5.44 2.48 -1.12
C VAL A 85 -5.82 3.85 -1.63
N TYR A 86 -6.66 3.92 -2.67
CA TYR A 86 -7.10 5.19 -3.27
C TYR A 86 -8.51 5.08 -3.83
N GLU A 87 -9.21 6.20 -3.93
CA GLU A 87 -10.49 6.27 -4.67
C GLU A 87 -10.20 6.45 -6.15
N ASN A 88 -10.79 5.68 -7.07
CA ASN A 88 -10.68 5.90 -8.52
C ASN A 88 -11.62 7.01 -9.01
N ASP A 89 -11.63 7.30 -10.32
CA ASP A 89 -12.42 8.41 -10.89
C ASP A 89 -13.94 8.12 -10.86
N GLU A 90 -14.32 6.87 -10.63
CA GLU A 90 -15.70 6.41 -10.44
C GLU A 90 -16.13 6.45 -8.96
N GLY A 91 -15.24 6.91 -8.05
CA GLY A 91 -15.49 6.98 -6.62
C GLY A 91 -15.38 5.64 -5.89
N GLN A 92 -14.87 4.60 -6.54
CA GLN A 92 -14.67 3.28 -5.93
C GLN A 92 -13.31 3.19 -5.25
N SER A 93 -13.23 2.39 -4.19
CA SER A 93 -11.97 2.12 -3.50
C SER A 93 -11.13 1.12 -4.28
N VAL A 94 -9.85 1.41 -4.45
CA VAL A 94 -8.88 0.53 -5.11
C VAL A 94 -7.76 0.22 -4.13
N VAL A 95 -7.40 -1.06 -4.04
CA VAL A 95 -6.24 -1.54 -3.29
C VAL A 95 -5.23 -2.11 -4.27
N SER A 96 -3.96 -1.77 -4.13
CA SER A 96 -2.89 -2.38 -4.92
C SER A 96 -1.65 -2.61 -4.07
N ILE A 97 -0.97 -3.73 -4.32
CA ILE A 97 0.29 -4.10 -3.69
C ILE A 97 1.33 -4.35 -4.77
N VAL A 98 2.56 -3.93 -4.52
CA VAL A 98 3.69 -4.22 -5.42
C VAL A 98 3.83 -5.73 -5.66
N ASP A 99 4.04 -6.15 -6.91
CA ASP A 99 4.35 -7.54 -7.23
C ASP A 99 5.82 -7.80 -6.88
N PRO A 100 6.12 -8.74 -5.96
CA PRO A 100 7.50 -9.04 -5.58
C PRO A 100 8.31 -9.76 -6.69
N ILE A 101 7.68 -10.16 -7.80
CA ILE A 101 8.32 -10.91 -8.91
C ILE A 101 8.52 -10.02 -10.17
N MET A 102 8.19 -8.73 -10.09
CA MET A 102 8.31 -7.81 -11.23
C MET A 102 9.76 -7.56 -11.68
#